data_AF-A0A357ML57-F1
#
_entry.id   AF-A0A357ML57-F1
#
_cell.length_a   1.000
_cell.length_b   1.000
_cell.length_c   1.000
_cell.angle_alpha   90.00
_cell.angle_beta   90.00
_cell.angle_gamma   90.00
#
_symmetry.space_group_name_H-M   'P 1'
#
loop_
_entity.id
_entity.type
_entity.pdbx_description
1 polymer ?
#
loop_
_entity_poly.entity_id
_entity_poly.type
_entity_poly.pdbx_seq_one_letter_code
_entity_poly.pdbx_strand_id
1 'polypeptide(L)'
;DQIALPLVIHSFGGGRDTLPGGLLDGEITCHYRLFPLLYARESDRVAEVLEEVAAPNKLKKLLKGHEPIKRLVYQGRGQKVRAMFDRENLPRREQAIRNQIKNAGFWMR
;
A
#
# COMPACT_ATOMS: atom_id res chain seq x y z
N ASP A 1 5.11 -30.73 10.38
CA ASP A 1 3.81 -30.27 9.88
C ASP A 1 3.84 -29.62 8.49
N GLN A 2 4.92 -28.92 8.11
CA GLN A 2 4.99 -28.23 6.80
C GLN A 2 5.05 -29.14 5.54
N ILE A 3 5.29 -30.45 5.70
CA ILE A 3 5.42 -31.38 4.55
C ILE A 3 4.05 -31.72 3.92
N ALA A 4 2.98 -31.75 4.72
CA ALA A 4 1.64 -32.09 4.22
C ALA A 4 0.89 -30.88 3.63
N LEU A 5 1.24 -29.65 4.04
CA LEU A 5 0.52 -28.44 3.66
C LEU A 5 0.38 -28.25 2.14
N PRO A 6 1.42 -28.47 1.31
CA PRO A 6 1.26 -28.37 -0.15
C PRO A 6 0.24 -29.38 -0.72
N LEU A 7 0.23 -30.62 -0.21
CA LEU A 7 -0.69 -31.66 -0.66
C LEU A 7 -2.14 -31.35 -0.23
N VAL A 8 -2.31 -30.83 0.99
CA VAL A 8 -3.62 -30.42 1.50
C VAL A 8 -4.17 -29.25 0.69
N ILE A 9 -3.37 -28.20 0.48
CA ILE A 9 -3.75 -27.05 -0.36
C ILE A 9 -4.16 -27.54 -1.76
N HIS A 10 -3.38 -28.43 -2.36
CA HIS A 10 -3.70 -28.99 -3.67
C HIS A 10 -5.00 -29.83 -3.66
N SER A 11 -5.24 -30.63 -2.62
CA SER A 11 -6.48 -31.42 -2.50
C SER A 11 -7.75 -30.57 -2.37
N PHE A 12 -7.62 -29.34 -1.86
CA PHE A 12 -8.70 -28.35 -1.83
C PHE A 12 -8.76 -27.48 -3.11
N GLY A 13 -8.06 -27.88 -4.17
CA GLY A 13 -8.04 -27.18 -5.46
C GLY A 13 -7.14 -25.95 -5.50
N GLY A 14 -6.21 -25.81 -4.54
CA GLY A 14 -5.25 -24.72 -4.50
C GLY A 14 -4.14 -24.84 -5.56
N GLY A 15 -3.72 -23.69 -6.08
CA GLY A 15 -2.79 -23.57 -7.21
C GLY A 15 -2.57 -22.10 -7.59
N ARG A 16 -1.59 -21.82 -8.45
CA ARG A 16 -1.10 -20.46 -8.74
C ARG A 16 -2.18 -19.52 -9.29
N ASP A 17 -3.03 -20.02 -10.18
CA ASP A 17 -4.04 -19.22 -10.91
C ASP A 17 -5.47 -19.67 -10.55
N THR A 18 -5.68 -20.02 -9.28
CA THR A 18 -6.98 -20.53 -8.80
C THR A 18 -7.96 -19.44 -8.42
N LEU A 19 -7.46 -18.23 -8.14
CA LEU A 19 -8.28 -17.05 -7.93
C LEU A 19 -8.54 -16.32 -9.25
N PRO A 20 -9.73 -15.75 -9.45
CA PRO A 20 -9.95 -14.79 -10.53
C PRO A 20 -8.86 -13.71 -10.54
N GLY A 21 -8.43 -13.34 -11.75
CA GLY A 21 -7.44 -12.28 -11.93
C GLY A 21 -7.93 -10.94 -11.36
N GLY A 22 -7.01 -10.16 -10.81
CA GLY A 22 -7.32 -8.84 -10.23
C GLY A 22 -7.87 -8.86 -8.81
N LEU A 23 -8.06 -10.03 -8.19
CA LEU A 23 -8.42 -10.09 -6.76
C LEU A 23 -7.21 -9.80 -5.86
N LEU A 24 -6.08 -10.48 -6.13
CA LEU A 24 -4.82 -10.19 -5.46
C LEU A 24 -4.12 -9.03 -6.16
N ASP A 25 -3.63 -8.05 -5.38
CA ASP A 25 -3.03 -6.82 -5.91
C ASP A 25 -3.95 -6.02 -6.84
N GLY A 26 -5.24 -6.02 -6.49
CA GLY A 26 -6.27 -5.28 -7.18
C GLY A 26 -7.41 -4.97 -6.22
N GLU A 27 -8.52 -5.69 -6.35
CA GLU A 27 -9.74 -5.37 -5.64
C GLU A 27 -9.69 -5.72 -4.14
N ILE A 28 -9.09 -6.86 -3.78
CA ILE A 28 -9.16 -7.38 -2.40
C ILE A 28 -7.87 -7.09 -1.62
N THR A 29 -6.70 -7.27 -2.24
CA THR A 29 -5.42 -7.03 -1.58
C THR A 29 -4.59 -5.99 -2.30
N CYS A 30 -3.69 -5.35 -1.56
CA CYS A 30 -2.72 -4.40 -2.08
C CYS A 30 -1.37 -4.67 -1.40
N HIS A 31 -0.42 -5.22 -2.15
CA HIS A 31 0.97 -5.32 -1.71
C HIS A 31 1.65 -3.97 -1.96
N TYR A 32 2.10 -3.34 -0.88
CA TYR A 32 2.84 -2.10 -0.95
C TYR A 32 4.22 -2.24 -0.31
N ARG A 33 5.17 -1.48 -0.86
CA ARG A 33 6.57 -1.51 -0.41
C ARG A 33 6.87 -0.43 0.64
N LEU A 34 6.42 0.79 0.39
CA LEU A 34 6.64 1.96 1.25
C LEU A 34 5.42 2.88 1.19
N PHE A 35 5.05 3.51 2.31
CA PHE A 35 3.90 4.42 2.37
C PHE A 35 3.94 5.56 1.32
N PRO A 36 5.06 6.24 1.05
CA PRO A 36 5.08 7.25 -0.02
C PRO A 36 4.76 6.68 -1.40
N LEU A 37 5.19 5.45 -1.69
CA LEU A 37 4.87 4.79 -2.96
C LEU A 37 3.39 4.38 -3.01
N LEU A 38 2.83 3.92 -1.88
CA LEU A 38 1.41 3.63 -1.74
C LEU A 38 0.57 4.86 -2.12
N TYR A 39 0.85 6.02 -1.49
CA TYR A 39 0.10 7.25 -1.77
C TYR A 39 0.26 7.75 -3.21
N ALA A 40 1.42 7.50 -3.85
CA ALA A 40 1.69 7.95 -5.20
C ALA A 40 1.04 7.08 -6.30
N ARG A 41 0.99 5.76 -6.10
CA ARG A 41 0.67 4.80 -7.17
C ARG A 41 -0.67 4.11 -7.02
N GLU A 42 -1.10 3.85 -5.78
CA GLU A 42 -2.27 3.02 -5.54
C GLU A 42 -3.58 3.80 -5.73
N SER A 43 -4.66 3.04 -5.95
CA SER A 43 -6.01 3.58 -6.17
C SER A 43 -6.49 4.47 -5.02
N ASP A 44 -7.48 5.34 -5.30
CA ASP A 44 -8.05 6.22 -4.27
C ASP A 44 -8.59 5.42 -3.08
N ARG A 45 -9.23 4.29 -3.38
CA ARG A 45 -9.76 3.38 -2.37
C ARG A 45 -8.69 2.88 -1.40
N VAL A 46 -7.49 2.57 -1.85
CA VAL A 46 -6.41 2.07 -0.96
C VAL A 46 -5.99 3.15 0.04
N ALA A 47 -5.83 4.41 -0.41
CA ALA A 47 -5.48 5.51 0.47
C ALA A 47 -6.62 5.82 1.46
N GLU A 48 -7.87 5.82 1.00
CA GLU A 48 -9.05 6.00 1.83
C GLU A 48 -9.16 4.93 2.93
N VAL A 49 -9.04 3.66 2.56
CA VAL A 49 -9.11 2.54 3.53
C VAL A 49 -7.98 2.64 4.55
N LEU A 50 -6.76 2.99 4.12
CA LEU A 50 -5.64 3.20 5.03
C LEU A 50 -5.95 4.29 6.06
N GLU A 51 -6.47 5.43 5.61
CA GLU A 51 -6.80 6.56 6.49
C GLU A 51 -7.99 6.23 7.42
N GLU A 52 -9.02 5.57 6.89
CA GLU A 52 -10.20 5.14 7.64
C GLU A 52 -9.83 4.14 8.75
N VAL A 53 -9.06 3.10 8.41
CA VAL A 53 -8.61 2.09 9.38
C VAL A 53 -7.67 2.72 10.41
N ALA A 54 -6.86 3.70 10.04
CA ALA A 54 -5.97 4.40 10.98
C ALA A 54 -6.69 5.43 11.87
N ALA A 55 -7.89 5.88 11.51
CA ALA A 55 -8.60 6.96 12.20
C ALA A 55 -8.94 6.70 13.69
N PRO A 56 -9.37 5.49 14.11
CA PRO A 56 -9.75 5.25 15.50
C PRO A 56 -8.65 5.58 16.51
N ASN A 57 -8.99 6.32 17.57
CA ASN A 57 -8.01 6.79 18.56
C ASN A 57 -7.18 5.68 19.21
N LYS A 58 -7.75 4.47 19.38
CA LYS A 58 -7.01 3.31 19.89
C LYS A 58 -5.85 2.95 18.96
N LEU A 59 -6.09 2.88 17.66
CA LEU A 59 -5.08 2.60 16.65
C LEU A 59 -4.12 3.77 16.49
N LYS A 60 -4.60 5.02 16.50
CA LYS A 60 -3.75 6.21 16.49
C LYS A 60 -2.69 6.21 17.58
N LYS A 61 -3.04 5.80 18.81
CA LYS A 61 -2.08 5.71 19.92
C LYS A 61 -0.96 4.72 19.64
N LEU A 62 -1.25 3.61 18.97
CA LEU A 62 -0.28 2.57 18.61
C LEU A 62 0.55 2.97 17.38
N LEU A 63 -0.12 3.39 16.32
CA LEU A 63 0.47 3.60 15.00
C LEU A 63 1.31 4.88 14.90
N LYS A 64 1.03 5.90 15.72
CA LYS A 64 1.78 7.18 15.67
C LYS A 64 3.26 7.05 16.08
N GLY A 65 3.67 5.93 16.67
CA GLY A 65 5.08 5.65 16.97
C GLY A 65 5.91 5.37 15.72
N HIS A 66 5.27 4.95 14.64
CA HIS A 66 5.91 4.72 13.35
C HIS A 66 5.93 6.03 12.54
N GLU A 67 7.12 6.61 12.35
CA GLU A 67 7.29 7.94 11.76
C GLU A 67 6.65 8.09 10.36
N PRO A 68 6.78 7.13 9.41
CA PRO A 68 6.07 7.18 8.13
C PRO A 68 4.55 7.30 8.27
N ILE A 69 3.92 6.52 9.17
CA ILE A 69 2.47 6.60 9.40
C ILE A 69 2.10 7.93 10.04
N LYS A 70 2.86 8.35 11.06
CA LYS A 70 2.63 9.63 11.73
C LYS A 70 2.63 10.80 10.76
N ARG A 71 3.59 10.83 9.85
CA ARG A 71 3.79 11.94 8.92
C ARG A 71 2.84 11.87 7.72
N LEU A 72 2.71 10.70 7.11
CA LEU A 72 1.95 10.56 5.87
C LEU A 72 0.45 10.48 6.16
N VAL A 73 0.04 9.67 7.13
CA VAL A 73 -1.37 9.46 7.47
C VAL A 73 -1.85 10.58 8.40
N TYR A 74 -1.31 10.68 9.62
CA TYR A 74 -1.89 11.59 10.63
C TYR A 74 -1.58 13.08 10.42
N GLN A 75 -0.49 13.42 9.72
CA GLN A 75 -0.14 14.82 9.42
C GLN A 75 -0.43 15.19 7.95
N GLY A 76 -1.12 14.32 7.20
CA GLY A 76 -1.59 14.60 5.84
C GLY A 76 -0.50 14.75 4.78
N ARG A 77 0.76 14.34 5.04
CA ARG A 77 1.80 14.37 3.99
C ARG A 77 1.54 13.34 2.90
N GLY A 78 0.80 12.28 3.18
CA GLY A 78 0.40 11.27 2.21
C GLY A 78 -0.46 11.87 1.11
N GLN A 79 -1.45 12.68 1.48
CA GLN A 79 -2.28 13.41 0.52
C GLN A 79 -1.48 14.43 -0.30
N LYS A 80 -0.45 15.05 0.29
CA LYS A 80 0.48 15.91 -0.48
C LYS A 80 1.26 15.11 -1.51
N VAL A 81 1.74 13.91 -1.17
CA VAL A 81 2.36 13.00 -2.13
C VAL A 81 1.37 12.60 -3.21
N ARG A 82 0.14 12.24 -2.84
CA ARG A 82 -0.93 11.83 -3.76
C ARG A 82 -1.23 12.92 -4.80
N ALA A 83 -1.29 14.18 -4.37
CA ALA A 83 -1.51 15.32 -5.26
C ALA A 83 -0.34 15.60 -6.24
N MET A 84 0.84 15.00 -6.05
CA MET A 84 1.98 15.18 -6.97
C MET A 84 1.89 14.34 -8.24
N PHE A 85 0.96 13.38 -8.30
CA PHE A 85 0.90 12.38 -9.36
C PHE A 85 -0.50 12.26 -9.95
N ASP A 86 -0.56 12.25 -11.28
CA ASP A 86 -1.71 11.74 -12.01
C ASP A 86 -1.57 10.21 -12.11
N ARG A 87 -2.53 9.47 -11.54
CA ARG A 87 -2.46 8.01 -11.46
C ARG A 87 -2.76 7.34 -12.80
N GLU A 88 -3.53 8.01 -13.66
CA GLU A 88 -3.79 7.54 -15.03
C GLU A 88 -2.58 7.78 -15.95
N ASN A 89 -1.61 8.58 -15.50
CA ASN A 89 -0.40 8.93 -16.25
C ASN A 89 0.87 8.90 -15.38
N LEU A 90 1.07 7.79 -14.66
CA LEU A 90 2.25 7.62 -13.82
C LEU A 90 3.55 7.48 -14.63
N PRO A 91 4.69 7.97 -14.11
CA PRO A 91 5.98 7.65 -14.68
C PRO A 91 6.20 6.14 -14.76
N ARG A 92 6.61 5.65 -15.94
CA ARG A 92 6.82 4.20 -16.20
C ARG A 92 7.83 3.52 -15.27
N ARG A 93 8.76 4.28 -14.68
CA ARG A 93 9.81 3.77 -13.79
C ARG A 93 9.55 4.25 -12.38
N GLU A 94 9.48 3.32 -11.42
CA GLU A 94 9.36 3.65 -9.99
C GLU A 94 10.45 4.62 -9.51
N GLN A 95 11.66 4.52 -10.08
CA GLN A 95 12.76 5.43 -9.76
C GLN A 95 12.39 6.91 -9.95
N ALA A 96 11.61 7.23 -10.99
CA ALA A 96 11.20 8.61 -11.27
C ALA A 96 10.22 9.10 -10.18
N ILE A 97 9.22 8.27 -9.84
CA ILE A 97 8.27 8.53 -8.74
C ILE A 97 9.04 8.76 -7.44
N ARG A 98 9.96 7.84 -7.11
CA ARG A 98 10.81 7.93 -5.91
C ARG A 98 11.64 9.22 -5.87
N ASN A 99 12.25 9.60 -6.99
CA ASN A 99 13.05 10.81 -7.06
C ASN A 99 12.21 12.06 -6.85
N GLN A 100 11.01 12.13 -7.46
CA GLN A 100 10.11 13.26 -7.27
C GLN A 100 9.64 13.38 -5.82
N ILE A 101 9.28 12.27 -5.16
CA ILE A 101 8.93 12.24 -3.73
C ILE A 101 10.10 12.67 -2.84
N LYS A 102 11.32 12.20 -3.14
CA LYS A 102 12.54 12.59 -2.43
C LYS A 102 12.82 14.08 -2.56
N ASN A 103 12.72 14.62 -3.77
CA ASN A 103 12.95 16.05 -4.04
C ASN A 103 11.92 16.93 -3.32
N ALA A 104 10.69 16.44 -3.13
CA ALA A 104 9.65 17.13 -2.35
C ALA A 104 9.78 16.92 -0.82
N GLY A 105 10.78 16.18 -0.33
CA GLY A 105 11.00 15.97 1.10
C GLY A 105 10.00 15.02 1.78
N PHE A 106 9.25 14.23 1.01
CA PHE A 106 8.23 13.30 1.55
C PHE A 106 8.70 11.84 1.59
N TRP A 107 9.95 11.56 1.23
CA TRP A 107 10.48 10.20 1.23
C TRP A 107 10.78 9.72 2.66
N MET A 108 10.12 8.62 3.05
CA MET A 108 10.29 7.98 4.36
C MET A 108 10.39 6.47 4.16
N ARG A 109 11.33 5.84 4.87
CA ARG A 109 11.54 4.39 4.89
C ARG A 109 11.08 3.83 6.22
#